data_AF-A0A0J6ZP29-F1
#
_entry.id   AF-A0A0J6ZP29-F1
#
_cell.length_a   1.000
_cell.length_b   1.000
_cell.length_c   1.000
_cell.angle_alpha   90.00
_cell.angle_beta   90.00
_cell.angle_gamma   90.00
#
_symmetry.space_group_name_H-M   'P 1'
#
loop_
_entity.id
_entity.type
_entity.pdbx_description
1 polymer ?
#
loop_
_entity_poly.entity_id
_entity_poly.type
_entity_poly.pdbx_seq_one_letter_code
_entity_poly.pdbx_strand_id
1 'polypeptide(L)'
;MSWWYDILRQCVFMSFFIIPIPIGSYTIHNGSSAFVALVVYIVLSFCIPWAYLGSREARFSRKQLAIGRGSFVAVWIIISILFGIFSTLMEEVWKYAPFWEWPTVSRDIIFILGMYGEICVIMLGAYIVSRVFSMRTSEGR
;
A
#
# COMPACT_ATOMS: atom_id res chain seq x y z
N MET A 1 0.19 -10.85 20.58
CA MET A 1 0.43 -10.15 19.31
C MET A 1 -0.20 -8.77 19.39
N SER A 2 0.56 -7.73 19.02
CA SER A 2 0.10 -6.35 18.96
C SER A 2 -0.67 -6.10 17.66
N TRP A 3 -1.62 -5.18 17.69
CA TRP A 3 -2.50 -4.88 16.54
C TRP A 3 -1.73 -4.46 15.27
N TRP A 4 -0.61 -3.73 15.43
CA TRP A 4 0.22 -3.29 14.32
C TRP A 4 0.98 -4.46 13.68
N TYR A 5 1.44 -5.42 14.48
CA TYR A 5 2.14 -6.60 13.97
C TYR A 5 1.21 -7.50 13.15
N ASP A 6 -0.04 -7.65 13.59
CA ASP A 6 -1.06 -8.39 12.86
C ASP A 6 -1.33 -7.74 11.48
N ILE A 7 -1.41 -6.40 11.43
CA ILE A 7 -1.57 -5.64 10.18
C ILE A 7 -0.39 -5.87 9.25
N LEU A 8 0.85 -5.68 9.73
CA LEU A 8 2.05 -5.88 8.91
C LEU A 8 2.12 -7.30 8.34
N ARG A 9 1.82 -8.30 9.17
CA ARG A 9 1.79 -9.70 8.73
C ARG A 9 0.74 -9.92 7.64
N GLN A 10 -0.45 -9.34 7.76
CA GLN A 10 -1.48 -9.44 6.72
C GLN A 10 -1.11 -8.67 5.45
N CYS A 11 -0.38 -7.55 5.58
CA CYS A 11 0.19 -6.86 4.42
C CYS A 11 1.15 -7.75 3.65
N VAL A 12 1.98 -8.57 4.30
CA VAL A 12 2.87 -9.53 3.60
C VAL A 12 2.05 -10.47 2.71
N PHE A 13 0.94 -11.01 3.22
CA PHE A 13 0.07 -11.90 2.44
C PHE A 13 -0.56 -11.19 1.24
N MET A 14 -1.06 -9.96 1.42
CA MET A 14 -1.64 -9.19 0.32
C MET A 14 -0.58 -8.80 -0.72
N SER A 15 0.60 -8.39 -0.27
CA SER A 15 1.72 -7.99 -1.12
C SER A 15 2.19 -9.09 -2.07
N PHE A 16 2.04 -10.37 -1.69
CA PHE A 16 2.31 -11.50 -2.58
C PHE A 16 1.47 -11.46 -3.87
N PHE A 17 0.25 -10.94 -3.81
CA PHE A 17 -0.64 -10.82 -4.98
C PHE A 17 -0.52 -9.47 -5.70
N ILE A 18 0.09 -8.47 -5.05
CA ILE A 18 0.19 -7.10 -5.58
C ILE A 18 1.52 -6.88 -6.29
N ILE A 19 2.64 -7.24 -5.65
CA ILE A 19 3.99 -6.78 -6.02
C ILE A 19 4.64 -7.55 -7.18
N PRO A 20 4.51 -8.89 -7.32
CA PRO A 20 5.19 -9.62 -8.38
C PRO A 20 4.76 -9.21 -9.79
N ILE A 21 3.50 -8.81 -9.98
CA ILE A 21 2.94 -8.48 -11.31
C ILE A 21 3.55 -7.17 -11.85
N PRO A 22 3.56 -6.04 -11.11
CA PRO A 22 4.28 -4.83 -11.48
C PRO A 22 5.77 -5.06 -11.75
N ILE A 23 6.48 -5.81 -10.89
CA ILE A 23 7.90 -6.14 -11.08
C ILE A 23 8.10 -6.88 -12.41
N GLY A 24 7.31 -7.93 -12.65
CA GLY A 24 7.36 -8.68 -13.90
C GLY A 24 7.13 -7.80 -15.12
N SER A 25 6.14 -6.90 -15.10
CA SER A 25 5.92 -5.96 -16.20
C SER A 25 7.05 -4.96 -16.38
N TYR A 26 7.64 -4.43 -15.30
CA TYR A 26 8.73 -3.45 -15.36
C TYR A 26 10.01 -4.04 -15.98
N THR A 27 10.31 -5.31 -15.73
CA THR A 27 11.51 -5.99 -16.27
C THR A 27 11.49 -6.12 -17.80
N ILE A 28 10.33 -5.97 -18.44
CA ILE A 28 10.20 -5.94 -19.90
C ILE A 28 10.59 -4.52 -20.36
N HIS A 29 11.89 -4.22 -20.46
CA HIS A 29 12.43 -2.87 -20.69
C HIS A 29 11.85 -2.14 -21.93
N ASN A 30 10.75 -1.40 -21.75
CA ASN A 30 10.15 -0.49 -22.72
C ASN A 30 9.40 0.61 -21.94
N GLY A 31 9.37 1.86 -22.39
CA GLY A 31 8.70 2.95 -21.64
C GLY A 31 7.22 2.68 -21.34
N SER A 32 6.55 1.93 -22.23
CA SER A 32 5.18 1.46 -22.04
C SER A 32 5.02 0.47 -20.88
N SER A 33 6.02 -0.38 -20.61
CA SER A 33 5.93 -1.40 -19.57
C SER A 33 6.03 -0.82 -18.16
N ALA A 34 6.81 0.25 -17.98
CA ALA A 34 6.87 1.00 -16.73
C ALA A 34 5.53 1.67 -16.41
N PHE A 35 4.86 2.25 -17.41
CA PHE A 35 3.51 2.81 -17.24
C PHE A 35 2.50 1.70 -16.88
N VAL A 36 2.54 0.57 -17.57
CA VAL A 36 1.68 -0.59 -17.25
C VAL A 36 1.93 -1.09 -15.83
N ALA A 37 3.19 -1.21 -15.40
CA ALA A 37 3.56 -1.61 -14.05
C ALA A 37 2.94 -0.69 -12.99
N LEU A 38 3.00 0.62 -13.21
CA LEU A 38 2.41 1.62 -12.32
C LEU A 38 0.89 1.49 -12.26
N VAL A 39 0.21 1.39 -13.40
CA VAL A 39 -1.25 1.24 -13.45
C VAL A 39 -1.69 -0.05 -12.76
N VAL A 40 -1.01 -1.16 -13.04
CA VAL A 40 -1.31 -2.46 -12.42
C VAL A 40 -1.10 -2.39 -10.91
N TYR A 41 -0.01 -1.76 -10.47
CA TYR A 41 0.25 -1.58 -9.04
C TYR A 41 -0.86 -0.77 -8.35
N ILE A 42 -1.26 0.37 -8.91
CA ILE A 42 -2.33 1.23 -8.36
C ILE A 42 -3.65 0.45 -8.24
N VAL A 43 -4.00 -0.31 -9.28
CA VAL A 43 -5.25 -1.10 -9.28
C VAL A 43 -5.17 -2.19 -8.21
N LEU A 44 -4.07 -2.94 -8.15
CA LEU A 44 -3.94 -4.05 -7.20
C LEU A 44 -3.80 -3.58 -5.75
N SER A 45 -3.07 -2.49 -5.50
CA SER A 45 -2.91 -1.89 -4.17
C SER A 45 -4.23 -1.34 -3.60
N PHE A 46 -5.19 -1.03 -4.47
CA PHE A 46 -6.55 -0.70 -4.07
C PHE A 46 -7.43 -1.94 -3.93
N CYS A 47 -7.57 -2.72 -5.01
CA CYS A 47 -8.56 -3.79 -5.11
C CYS A 47 -8.29 -4.94 -4.12
N ILE A 48 -7.04 -5.35 -3.95
CA ILE A 48 -6.70 -6.49 -3.08
C ILE A 48 -7.01 -6.16 -1.61
N PRO A 49 -6.52 -5.05 -1.02
CA PRO A 49 -6.88 -4.72 0.36
C PRO A 49 -8.38 -4.42 0.51
N TRP A 50 -9.01 -3.76 -0.46
CA TRP A 50 -10.44 -3.47 -0.40
C TRP A 50 -11.32 -4.73 -0.40
N ALA A 51 -10.92 -5.75 -1.16
CA ALA A 51 -11.56 -7.07 -1.17
C ALA A 51 -11.25 -7.83 0.13
N TYR A 52 -9.98 -7.82 0.56
CA TYR A 52 -9.54 -8.45 1.80
C TYR A 52 -10.34 -7.95 3.00
N LEU A 53 -10.51 -6.63 3.14
CA LEU A 53 -11.31 -6.01 4.21
C LEU A 53 -12.80 -6.37 4.15
N GLY A 54 -13.30 -6.84 3.02
CA GLY A 54 -14.66 -7.38 2.90
C GLY A 54 -14.80 -8.82 3.40
N SER A 55 -13.69 -9.53 3.61
CA SER A 55 -13.68 -10.91 4.09
C SER A 55 -13.92 -10.99 5.60
N ARG A 56 -14.42 -12.14 6.07
CA ARG A 56 -14.57 -12.42 7.51
C ARG A 56 -13.24 -12.57 8.23
N GLU A 57 -12.16 -12.77 7.50
CA GLU A 57 -10.79 -13.02 7.97
C GLU A 57 -10.00 -11.74 8.27
N ALA A 58 -10.46 -10.58 7.76
CA ALA A 58 -9.84 -9.26 7.99
C ALA A 58 -10.18 -8.68 9.36
N ARG A 59 -9.88 -9.45 10.40
CA ARG A 59 -10.02 -9.05 11.79
C ARG A 59 -8.65 -8.90 12.42
N PHE A 60 -8.45 -7.76 13.05
CA PHE A 60 -7.16 -7.33 13.55
C PHE A 60 -7.18 -7.24 15.07
N SER A 61 -6.04 -7.49 15.71
CA SER A 61 -5.88 -7.47 17.18
C SER A 61 -6.62 -8.59 17.90
N ARG A 62 -6.29 -8.77 19.19
CA ARG A 62 -6.94 -9.74 20.09
C ARG A 62 -8.45 -9.51 20.23
N LYS A 63 -8.92 -8.28 19.96
CA LYS A 63 -10.33 -7.88 19.98
C LYS A 63 -11.07 -8.11 18.65
N GLN A 64 -10.41 -8.69 17.64
CA GLN A 64 -11.05 -9.09 16.38
C GLN A 64 -11.76 -7.90 15.67
N LEU A 65 -11.11 -6.73 15.69
CA LEU A 65 -11.66 -5.48 15.17
C LEU A 65 -11.49 -5.41 13.66
N ALA A 66 -12.55 -5.06 12.94
CA ALA A 66 -12.51 -4.88 11.49
C ALA A 66 -12.12 -3.44 11.13
N ILE A 67 -11.37 -3.29 10.04
CA ILE A 67 -11.13 -1.99 9.40
C ILE A 67 -12.29 -1.71 8.43
N GLY A 68 -12.83 -0.50 8.49
CA GLY A 68 -13.89 -0.09 7.57
C GLY A 68 -13.38 0.06 6.14
N ARG A 69 -14.19 -0.33 5.15
CA ARG A 69 -13.82 -0.12 3.74
C ARG A 69 -13.77 1.36 3.39
N GLY A 70 -14.66 2.17 3.96
CA GLY A 70 -14.69 3.63 3.74
C GLY A 70 -13.45 4.34 4.29
N SER A 71 -12.96 3.94 5.47
CA SER A 71 -11.72 4.48 6.04
C SER A 71 -10.50 4.04 5.25
N PHE A 72 -10.48 2.80 4.74
CA PHE A 72 -9.44 2.38 3.79
C PHE A 72 -9.44 3.24 2.53
N VAL A 73 -10.58 3.43 1.88
CA VAL A 73 -10.69 4.24 0.66
C VAL A 73 -10.20 5.68 0.91
N ALA A 74 -10.63 6.29 2.02
CA ALA A 74 -10.21 7.65 2.38
C ALA A 74 -8.69 7.75 2.56
N VAL A 75 -8.09 6.84 3.32
CA VAL A 75 -6.63 6.84 3.56
C VAL A 75 -5.86 6.53 2.29
N TRP A 76 -6.32 5.57 1.48
CA TRP A 76 -5.70 5.24 0.20
C TRP A 76 -5.68 6.47 -0.71
N ILE A 77 -6.79 7.20 -0.86
CA ILE A 77 -6.84 8.43 -1.68
C ILE A 77 -5.84 9.47 -1.16
N ILE A 78 -5.82 9.71 0.15
CA ILE A 78 -4.90 10.69 0.75
C ILE A 78 -3.44 10.31 0.49
N ILE A 79 -3.06 9.05 0.74
CA ILE A 79 -1.68 8.59 0.54
C ILE A 79 -1.31 8.62 -0.94
N SER A 80 -2.19 8.20 -1.85
CA SER A 80 -1.95 8.27 -3.30
C SER A 80 -1.74 9.70 -3.79
N ILE A 81 -2.52 10.66 -3.30
CA ILE A 81 -2.34 12.08 -3.63
C ILE A 81 -1.00 12.60 -3.07
N LEU A 82 -0.70 12.31 -1.81
CA LEU A 82 0.56 12.72 -1.18
C LEU A 82 1.77 12.14 -1.90
N PHE A 83 1.70 10.87 -2.31
CA PHE A 83 2.75 10.22 -3.07
C PHE A 83 2.91 10.82 -4.47
N GLY A 84 1.79 11.16 -5.13
CA GLY A 84 1.80 11.88 -6.41
C GLY A 84 2.49 13.24 -6.31
N ILE A 85 2.13 14.05 -5.31
CA ILE A 85 2.77 15.35 -5.03
C ILE A 85 4.26 15.16 -4.68
N PHE A 86 4.58 14.19 -3.82
CA PHE A 86 5.97 13.91 -3.46
C PHE A 86 6.81 13.52 -4.69
N SER A 87 6.24 12.72 -5.58
CA SER A 87 6.91 12.28 -6.81
C SER A 87 7.20 13.44 -7.76
N THR A 88 6.31 14.43 -7.88
CA THR A 88 6.57 15.62 -8.71
C THR A 88 7.59 16.55 -8.06
N LEU A 89 7.57 16.70 -6.74
CA LEU A 89 8.57 17.52 -6.02
C LEU A 89 9.97 16.91 -6.06
N MET A 90 10.08 15.59 -6.09
CA MET A 90 11.34 14.85 -6.09
C MET A 90 11.78 14.41 -7.49
N GLU A 91 11.13 14.89 -8.55
CA GLU A 91 11.38 14.42 -9.92
C GLU A 91 12.86 14.53 -10.30
N GLU A 92 13.48 15.69 -10.07
CA GLU A 92 14.89 15.93 -10.39
C GLU A 92 15.82 15.08 -9.51
N VAL A 93 15.51 14.93 -8.21
CA VAL A 93 16.29 14.09 -7.30
C VAL A 93 16.25 12.64 -7.76
N TRP A 94 15.08 12.16 -8.17
CA TRP A 94 14.95 10.82 -8.72
C TRP A 94 15.74 10.67 -10.00
N LYS A 95 15.58 11.55 -11.00
CA LYS A 95 16.29 11.45 -12.29
C LYS A 95 17.80 11.27 -12.14
N TYR A 96 18.43 11.98 -11.20
CA TYR A 96 19.88 11.94 -11.00
C TYR A 96 20.33 11.02 -9.85
N ALA A 97 19.41 10.23 -9.28
CA ALA A 97 19.76 9.34 -8.19
C ALA A 97 20.76 8.26 -8.66
N PRO A 98 21.86 8.01 -7.93
CA PRO A 98 22.80 6.93 -8.24
C PRO A 98 22.14 5.53 -8.15
N PHE A 99 20.95 5.48 -7.53
CA PHE A 99 20.04 4.34 -7.52
C PHE A 99 19.81 3.72 -8.90
N TRP A 100 19.77 4.50 -9.98
CA TRP A 100 19.52 3.96 -11.33
C TRP A 100 20.68 3.14 -11.87
N GLU A 101 21.90 3.32 -11.37
CA GLU A 101 23.08 2.56 -11.79
C GLU A 101 23.26 1.25 -11.00
N TRP A 102 22.43 1.02 -9.99
CA TRP A 102 22.53 -0.18 -9.17
C TRP A 102 22.14 -1.44 -9.97
N PRO A 103 22.66 -2.61 -9.57
CA PRO A 103 22.22 -3.89 -10.13
C PRO A 103 20.70 -4.03 -10.08
N THR A 104 20.10 -4.64 -11.11
CA THR A 104 18.64 -4.82 -11.21
C THR A 104 18.04 -5.45 -9.96
N VAL A 105 18.67 -6.50 -9.42
CA VAL A 105 18.25 -7.16 -8.18
C VAL A 105 18.14 -6.18 -7.01
N SER A 106 19.09 -5.27 -6.86
CA SER A 106 19.08 -4.28 -5.78
C SER A 106 17.94 -3.27 -5.94
N ARG A 107 17.67 -2.83 -7.17
CA ARG A 107 16.55 -1.92 -7.47
C ARG A 107 15.21 -2.59 -7.20
N ASP A 108 15.05 -3.85 -7.61
CA ASP A 108 13.83 -4.62 -7.40
C ASP A 108 13.54 -4.80 -5.91
N ILE A 109 14.56 -5.09 -5.08
CA ILE A 109 14.41 -5.16 -3.62
C ILE A 109 13.88 -3.83 -3.06
N ILE A 110 14.43 -2.69 -3.50
CA ILE A 110 13.96 -1.38 -3.05
C ILE A 110 12.52 -1.13 -3.46
N PHE A 111 12.15 -1.45 -4.71
CA PHE A 111 10.77 -1.30 -5.17
C PHE A 111 9.81 -2.20 -4.39
N ILE A 112 10.18 -3.45 -4.12
CA ILE A 112 9.40 -4.38 -3.28
C ILE A 112 9.21 -3.79 -1.88
N LEU A 113 10.28 -3.31 -1.24
CA LEU A 113 10.21 -2.70 0.09
C LEU A 113 9.36 -1.43 0.10
N GLY A 114 9.47 -0.59 -0.93
CA GLY A 114 8.67 0.62 -1.08
C GLY A 114 7.19 0.31 -1.22
N MET A 115 6.83 -0.58 -2.15
CA MET A 115 5.44 -1.00 -2.36
C MET A 115 4.85 -1.68 -1.11
N TYR A 116 5.62 -2.55 -0.45
CA TYR A 116 5.20 -3.17 0.81
C TYR A 116 4.99 -2.13 1.91
N GLY A 117 5.93 -1.18 2.05
CA GLY A 117 5.86 -0.09 3.01
C GLY A 117 4.62 0.78 2.80
N GLU A 118 4.30 1.12 1.55
CA GLU A 118 3.11 1.89 1.19
C GLU A 118 1.82 1.17 1.63
N ILE A 119 1.66 -0.11 1.30
CA ILE A 119 0.50 -0.92 1.71
C ILE A 119 0.38 -0.95 3.24
N CYS A 120 1.51 -1.07 3.95
CA CYS A 120 1.53 -1.03 5.42
C CYS A 120 1.06 0.32 5.98
N VAL A 121 1.56 1.43 5.45
CA VAL A 121 1.17 2.78 5.88
C VAL A 121 -0.32 3.01 5.65
N ILE A 122 -0.85 2.61 4.49
CA ILE A 122 -2.27 2.72 4.17
C ILE A 122 -3.12 1.92 5.15
N MET A 123 -2.76 0.66 5.41
CA MET A 123 -3.53 -0.21 6.30
C MET A 123 -3.47 0.23 7.76
N LEU A 124 -2.31 0.69 8.23
CA LEU A 124 -2.16 1.26 9.57
C LEU A 124 -2.97 2.54 9.72
N GLY A 125 -2.90 3.45 8.74
CA GLY A 125 -3.70 4.67 8.70
C GLY A 125 -5.19 4.36 8.68
N ALA A 126 -5.63 3.43 7.83
CA ALA A 126 -7.02 3.00 7.73
C ALA A 126 -7.53 2.41 9.05
N TYR A 127 -6.70 1.64 9.75
CA TYR A 127 -7.01 1.14 11.09
C TYR A 127 -7.21 2.30 12.07
N ILE A 128 -6.27 3.24 12.16
CA ILE A 128 -6.37 4.41 13.06
C ILE A 128 -7.64 5.21 12.77
N VAL A 129 -7.89 5.54 11.50
CA VAL A 129 -9.07 6.27 11.06
C VAL A 129 -10.35 5.52 11.43
N SER A 130 -10.42 4.21 11.18
CA SER A 130 -11.57 3.38 11.56
C SER A 130 -11.86 3.43 13.07
N ARG A 131 -10.80 3.44 13.90
CA ARG A 131 -10.93 3.51 15.36
C ARG A 131 -11.46 4.86 15.81
N VAL A 132 -10.96 5.96 15.25
CA VAL A 132 -11.41 7.32 15.57
C VAL A 132 -12.89 7.50 15.20
N PHE A 133 -13.29 7.07 14.01
CA PHE A 133 -14.70 7.15 13.58
C PHE A 133 -15.62 6.27 14.44
N SER A 134 -15.20 5.05 14.78
CA SER A 134 -15.99 4.15 15.63
C SER A 134 -16.21 4.72 17.04
N MET A 135 -15.21 5.41 17.61
CA MET A 135 -15.32 6.03 18.94
C MET A 135 -16.30 7.22 18.94
N ARG A 136 -16.28 8.06 17.90
CA ARG A 136 -17.23 9.18 17.77
C ARG A 136 -18.69 8.70 17.68
N THR A 137 -18.94 7.57 17.03
CA THR A 137 -20.31 7.03 16.92
C THR A 137 -20.83 6.49 18.26
N SER A 138 -19.96 6.06 19.17
CA SER A 138 -20.36 5.57 20.51
C SER A 138 -20.58 6.68 21.54
N GLU A 139 -19.96 7.85 21.39
CA GLU A 139 -20.18 9.00 22.30
C GLU A 139 -21.42 9.83 21.96
N GLY A 140 -21.99 9.64 20.77
CA GLY A 140 -23.21 10.33 20.30
C GLY A 140 -24.52 9.58 20.56
N ARG A 141 -24.51 8.53 21.37
CA ARG A 141 -25.70 7.77 21.81
C ARG A 141 -25.77 7.74 23.33
#